data_AF-A0ABD5UGN6-F1
#
_entry.id   AF-A0ABD5UGN6-F1
#
_cell.length_a   1.000
_cell.length_b   1.000
_cell.length_c   1.000
_cell.angle_alpha   90.00
_cell.angle_beta   90.00
_cell.angle_gamma   90.00
#
_symmetry.space_group_name_H-M   'P 1'
#
loop_
_entity.id
_entity.type
_entity.pdbx_description
1 polymer ?
#
loop_
_entity_poly.entity_id
_entity_poly.type
_entity_poly.pdbx_seq_one_letter_code
_entity_poly.pdbx_strand_id
1 'polypeptide(L)'
;MNTEKPDPPTSIPKYIREGIDRQDTGTLEDIIEYCHARIDWQTRDVETDELAEADEEVVDVDGDEKRGTIVTKKIPCGKDCSGCPHGPYQYRVTRRGDTLKWEYLGKVDS
;
A
#
# COMPACT_ATOMS: atom_id res chain seq x y z
N MET A 1 10.56 -5.60 40.85
CA MET A 1 9.68 -5.18 39.75
C MET A 1 10.13 -3.79 39.36
N ASN A 2 10.35 -3.52 38.07
CA ASN A 2 10.73 -2.19 37.61
C ASN A 2 9.54 -1.25 37.85
N THR A 3 9.67 -0.34 38.82
CA THR A 3 8.59 0.58 39.23
C THR A 3 8.60 1.88 38.44
N GLU A 4 9.54 2.03 37.51
CA GLU A 4 9.70 3.24 36.71
C GLU A 4 8.87 3.13 35.43
N LYS A 5 8.22 4.25 35.10
CA LYS A 5 7.52 4.41 33.83
C LYS A 5 8.50 4.18 32.68
N PRO A 6 8.14 3.39 31.66
CA PRO A 6 9.04 3.12 30.54
C PRO A 6 9.32 4.40 29.73
N ASP A 7 10.55 4.52 29.25
CA ASP A 7 10.93 5.58 28.30
C ASP A 7 10.39 5.25 26.90
N PRO A 8 9.63 6.16 26.26
CA PRO A 8 9.08 5.90 24.94
C PRO A 8 10.16 6.08 23.85
N PRO A 9 10.10 5.30 22.73
CA PRO A 9 11.03 5.46 21.62
C PRO A 9 11.05 6.88 21.04
N THR A 10 12.24 7.39 20.74
CA THR A 10 12.42 8.75 20.20
C THR A 10 11.87 8.91 18.78
N SER A 11 11.73 7.81 18.04
CA SER A 11 11.13 7.76 16.69
C SER A 11 9.63 8.06 16.68
N ILE A 12 8.93 7.82 17.80
CA ILE A 12 7.50 8.12 17.91
C ILE A 12 7.35 9.63 18.13
N PRO A 13 6.57 10.37 17.31
CA PRO A 13 6.38 11.80 17.51
C PRO A 13 5.88 12.17 18.90
N LYS A 14 6.32 13.32 19.44
CA LYS A 14 6.01 13.75 20.82
C LYS A 14 4.52 13.73 21.13
N TYR A 15 3.68 14.20 20.23
CA TYR A 15 2.22 14.25 20.44
C TYR A 15 1.57 12.86 20.57
N ILE A 16 2.13 11.83 19.94
CA ILE A 16 1.67 10.44 20.08
C ILE A 16 2.12 9.88 21.44
N ARG A 17 3.39 10.09 21.83
CA ARG A 17 3.90 9.62 23.13
C ARG A 17 3.09 10.20 24.29
N GLU A 18 2.85 11.50 24.25
CA GLU A 18 1.99 12.16 25.24
C GLU A 18 0.53 11.68 25.18
N GLY A 19 0.05 11.27 24.01
CA GLY A 19 -1.27 10.64 23.86
C GLY A 19 -1.33 9.31 24.59
N ILE A 20 -0.38 8.42 24.31
CA ILE A 20 -0.24 7.09 24.94
C ILE A 20 -0.13 7.21 26.46
N ASP A 21 0.70 8.14 26.94
CA ASP A 21 0.93 8.39 28.37
C ASP A 21 -0.32 8.76 29.18
N ARG A 22 -1.40 9.18 28.52
CA ARG A 22 -2.66 9.60 29.15
C ARG A 22 -3.74 8.51 29.14
N GLN A 23 -3.48 7.34 28.56
CA GLN A 23 -4.46 6.28 28.42
C GLN A 23 -4.42 5.29 29.59
N ASP A 24 -5.55 4.63 29.84
CA ASP A 24 -5.63 3.49 30.75
C ASP A 24 -5.20 2.19 30.07
N THR A 25 -5.07 1.12 30.86
CA THR A 25 -4.61 -0.19 30.37
C THR A 25 -5.49 -0.74 29.25
N GLY A 26 -6.83 -0.64 29.35
CA GLY A 26 -7.72 -1.18 28.31
C GLY A 26 -7.59 -0.42 27.00
N THR A 27 -7.51 0.90 27.05
CA THR A 27 -7.29 1.73 25.87
C THR A 27 -5.91 1.45 25.23
N LEU A 28 -4.88 1.18 26.04
CA LEU A 28 -3.57 0.79 25.53
C LEU A 28 -3.61 -0.57 24.81
N GLU A 29 -4.38 -1.53 25.31
CA GLU A 29 -4.60 -2.83 24.66
C GLU A 29 -5.31 -2.66 23.30
N ASP A 30 -6.37 -1.84 23.25
CA ASP A 30 -7.07 -1.51 21.99
C ASP A 30 -6.14 -0.83 20.97
N ILE A 31 -5.27 0.08 21.43
CA ILE A 31 -4.27 0.75 20.58
C ILE A 31 -3.29 -0.27 20.00
N ILE A 32 -2.87 -1.25 20.79
CA ILE A 32 -1.95 -2.31 20.34
C ILE A 32 -2.62 -3.16 19.26
N GLU A 33 -3.85 -3.61 19.50
CA GLU A 33 -4.61 -4.40 18.51
C GLU A 33 -4.78 -3.62 17.20
N TYR A 34 -5.17 -2.35 17.30
CA TYR A 34 -5.31 -1.49 16.13
C TYR A 34 -3.97 -1.28 15.40
N CYS A 35 -2.86 -1.11 16.12
CA CYS A 35 -1.55 -0.98 15.49
C CYS A 35 -1.17 -2.23 14.71
N HIS A 36 -1.44 -3.43 15.25
CA HIS A 36 -1.23 -4.69 14.52
C HIS A 36 -2.08 -4.75 13.25
N ALA A 37 -3.39 -4.51 13.36
CA ALA A 37 -4.28 -4.48 12.21
C ALA A 37 -3.85 -3.44 11.15
N ARG A 38 -3.33 -2.28 11.58
CA ARG A 38 -2.81 -1.25 10.66
C ARG A 38 -1.51 -1.67 9.98
N ILE A 39 -0.61 -2.35 10.68
CA ILE A 39 0.62 -2.87 10.08
C ILE A 39 0.25 -3.90 9.01
N ASP A 40 -0.59 -4.88 9.36
CA ASP A 40 -1.04 -5.92 8.42
C ASP A 40 -1.69 -5.29 7.19
N TRP A 41 -2.58 -4.31 7.39
CA TRP A 41 -3.18 -3.55 6.30
C TRP A 41 -2.15 -2.81 5.43
N GLN A 42 -1.12 -2.20 6.02
CA GLN A 42 -0.10 -1.44 5.29
C GLN A 42 0.93 -2.31 4.57
N THR A 43 1.06 -3.59 4.95
CA THR A 43 2.04 -4.52 4.39
C THR A 43 1.44 -5.68 3.63
N ARG A 44 0.10 -5.79 3.55
CA ARG A 44 -0.56 -6.82 2.74
C ARG A 44 -0.14 -6.76 1.27
N ASP A 45 -0.30 -7.90 0.60
CA ASP A 45 -0.12 -8.00 -0.84
C ASP A 45 -1.08 -7.10 -1.61
N VAL A 46 -0.71 -6.78 -2.85
CA VAL A 46 -1.55 -5.99 -3.72
C VAL A 46 -2.63 -6.89 -4.31
N GLU A 47 -3.88 -6.63 -3.93
CA GLU A 47 -5.04 -7.35 -4.45
C GLU A 47 -5.38 -6.88 -5.89
N THR A 48 -5.99 -7.76 -6.68
CA THR A 48 -6.24 -7.51 -8.11
C THR A 48 -7.27 -6.41 -8.37
N ASP A 49 -8.23 -6.23 -7.47
CA ASP A 49 -9.20 -5.14 -7.53
C ASP A 49 -8.57 -3.76 -7.28
N GLU A 50 -7.37 -3.68 -6.72
CA GLU A 50 -6.62 -2.43 -6.54
C GLU A 50 -5.77 -2.07 -7.77
N LEU A 51 -5.71 -2.93 -8.80
CA LEU A 51 -4.80 -2.79 -9.95
C LEU A 51 -5.41 -2.17 -11.21
N ALA A 52 -6.73 -1.97 -11.24
CA ALA A 52 -7.44 -1.42 -12.38
C ALA A 52 -8.37 -0.29 -11.94
N GLU A 53 -8.28 0.86 -12.61
CA GLU A 53 -9.37 1.83 -12.61
C GLU A 53 -10.51 1.36 -13.53
N ALA A 54 -11.70 1.96 -13.41
CA ALA A 54 -12.91 1.48 -14.07
C ALA A 54 -12.82 1.37 -15.61
N ASP A 55 -11.87 2.07 -16.24
CA ASP A 55 -11.65 2.11 -17.68
C ASP A 55 -10.33 1.44 -18.12
N GLU A 56 -9.59 0.81 -17.21
CA GLU A 56 -8.33 0.10 -17.51
C GLU A 56 -8.53 -1.41 -17.65
N GLU A 57 -7.77 -2.03 -18.55
CA GLU A 57 -7.79 -3.49 -18.76
C GLU A 57 -6.47 -4.09 -18.25
N VAL A 58 -6.51 -4.82 -17.13
CA VAL A 58 -5.36 -5.61 -16.66
C VAL A 58 -5.28 -6.91 -17.47
N VAL A 59 -4.16 -7.10 -18.14
CA VAL A 59 -3.86 -8.22 -19.05
C VAL A 59 -3.15 -9.35 -18.32
N ASP A 60 -2.23 -9.03 -17.41
CA ASP A 60 -1.43 -10.01 -16.69
C ASP A 60 -0.93 -9.46 -15.35
N VAL A 61 -0.79 -10.35 -14.37
CA VAL A 61 -0.31 -10.06 -13.00
C VAL A 61 0.67 -11.15 -12.56
N ASP A 62 1.94 -10.79 -12.40
CA ASP A 62 2.99 -11.69 -11.88
C ASP A 62 3.53 -11.14 -10.55
N GLY A 63 3.39 -11.91 -9.47
CA GLY A 63 3.79 -11.51 -8.13
C GLY A 63 5.16 -12.05 -7.74
N ASP A 64 6.09 -11.15 -7.37
CA ASP A 64 7.32 -11.51 -6.66
C ASP A 64 7.31 -10.80 -5.29
N GLU A 65 7.22 -11.57 -4.20
CA GLU A 65 7.17 -11.07 -2.81
C GLU A 65 8.32 -10.11 -2.45
N LYS A 66 9.44 -10.15 -3.18
CA LYS A 66 10.62 -9.31 -2.92
C LYS A 66 10.76 -8.14 -3.89
N ARG A 67 10.10 -8.18 -5.04
CA ARG A 67 10.26 -7.20 -6.12
C ARG A 67 8.97 -6.45 -6.48
N GLY A 68 7.85 -6.77 -5.86
CA GLY A 68 6.55 -6.16 -6.13
C GLY A 68 5.77 -6.89 -7.22
N THR A 69 4.52 -6.48 -7.42
CA THR A 69 3.61 -7.08 -8.40
C THR A 69 3.84 -6.46 -9.78
N ILE A 70 4.16 -7.27 -10.78
CA ILE A 70 4.25 -6.84 -12.18
C ILE A 70 2.84 -6.87 -12.77
N VAL A 71 2.40 -5.74 -13.30
CA VAL A 71 1.07 -5.55 -13.87
C VAL A 71 1.21 -5.09 -15.30
N THR A 72 0.62 -5.85 -16.22
CA THR A 72 0.52 -5.47 -17.62
C THR A 72 -0.89 -4.96 -17.87
N LYS A 73 -1.06 -3.72 -18.33
CA LYS A 73 -2.39 -3.15 -18.60
C LYS A 73 -2.47 -2.34 -19.89
N LYS A 74 -3.68 -2.23 -20.44
CA LYS A 74 -4.01 -1.26 -21.48
C LYS A 74 -4.77 -0.08 -20.88
N ILE A 75 -4.48 1.13 -21.37
CA ILE A 75 -4.96 2.39 -20.82
C ILE A 75 -5.72 3.18 -21.91
N PRO A 76 -6.95 3.65 -21.65
CA PRO A 76 -7.66 4.53 -22.57
C PRO A 76 -7.12 5.97 -22.52
N CYS A 77 -7.13 6.68 -23.65
CA CYS A 77 -6.62 8.06 -23.79
C CYS A 77 -7.71 9.11 -24.06
N GLY A 78 -8.90 8.96 -23.47
CA GLY A 78 -10.01 9.91 -23.64
C GLY A 78 -10.76 9.76 -24.98
N LYS A 79 -11.75 10.62 -25.21
CA LYS A 79 -12.85 10.39 -26.18
C LYS A 79 -12.46 10.39 -27.66
N ASP A 80 -11.37 11.04 -28.04
CA ASP A 80 -11.00 11.26 -29.46
C ASP A 80 -9.67 10.60 -29.86
N CYS A 81 -9.37 9.45 -29.26
CA CYS A 81 -8.11 8.74 -29.46
C CYS A 81 -8.27 7.56 -30.45
N SER A 82 -7.73 7.69 -31.67
CA SER A 82 -7.76 6.62 -32.68
C SER A 82 -6.75 5.52 -32.35
N GLY A 83 -7.19 4.41 -31.77
CA GLY A 83 -6.34 3.28 -31.39
C GLY A 83 -6.34 2.94 -29.89
N CYS A 84 -7.39 3.31 -29.17
CA CYS A 84 -7.65 2.91 -27.79
C CYS A 84 -8.13 1.44 -27.66
N PRO A 85 -7.86 0.80 -26.51
CA PRO A 85 -6.96 1.23 -25.44
C PRO A 85 -5.48 1.02 -25.83
N HIS A 86 -4.58 1.86 -25.31
CA HIS A 86 -3.15 1.82 -25.61
C HIS A 86 -2.38 0.87 -24.70
N GLY A 87 -1.27 0.32 -25.21
CA GLY A 87 -0.42 -0.62 -24.50
C GLY A 87 -0.22 -1.89 -25.33
N PRO A 88 0.02 -3.04 -24.68
CA PRO A 88 0.15 -3.21 -23.23
C PRO A 88 1.38 -2.51 -22.66
N TYR A 89 1.20 -1.94 -21.47
CA TYR A 89 2.25 -1.31 -20.69
C TYR A 89 2.49 -2.13 -19.43
N GLN A 90 3.75 -2.33 -19.10
CA GLN A 90 4.14 -3.06 -17.90
C GLN A 90 4.52 -2.09 -16.79
N TYR A 91 4.07 -2.39 -15.58
CA TYR A 91 4.31 -1.64 -14.36
C TYR A 91 4.80 -2.58 -13.26
N ARG A 92 5.64 -2.07 -12.37
CA ARG A 92 5.87 -2.67 -11.05
C ARG A 92 5.07 -1.90 -10.01
N VAL A 93 4.26 -2.62 -9.27
CA VAL A 93 3.35 -2.10 -8.26
C VAL A 93 3.81 -2.56 -6.89
N THR A 94 3.96 -1.62 -5.95
CA THR A 94 4.33 -1.93 -4.56
C THR A 94 3.43 -1.18 -3.60
N ARG A 95 2.96 -1.87 -2.55
CA ARG A 95 2.22 -1.24 -1.45
C ARG A 95 3.15 -0.35 -0.63
N ARG A 96 2.71 0.87 -0.35
CA ARG A 96 3.37 1.85 0.53
C ARG A 96 2.31 2.45 1.45
N GLY A 97 2.08 1.76 2.56
CA GLY A 97 1.02 2.12 3.50
C GLY A 97 -0.35 1.95 2.83
N ASP A 98 -1.11 3.04 2.75
CA ASP A 98 -2.45 3.04 2.18
C ASP A 98 -2.48 3.24 0.65
N THR A 99 -1.31 3.42 0.03
CA THR A 99 -1.18 3.74 -1.40
C THR A 99 -0.42 2.68 -2.18
N LEU A 100 -0.72 2.59 -3.47
CA LEU A 100 0.10 1.84 -4.43
C LEU A 100 1.10 2.78 -5.11
N LYS A 101 2.37 2.39 -5.09
CA LYS A 101 3.40 3.02 -5.90
C LYS A 101 3.52 2.25 -7.22
N TRP A 102 3.29 2.94 -8.31
CA TRP A 102 3.40 2.43 -9.69
C TRP A 102 4.70 2.91 -10.33
N GLU A 103 5.54 1.97 -10.77
CA GLU A 103 6.76 2.22 -11.54
C GLU A 103 6.55 1.73 -12.98
N TYR A 104 6.61 2.64 -13.95
CA TYR A 104 6.49 2.27 -15.37
C TYR A 104 7.75 1.56 -15.87
N LEU A 105 7.60 0.35 -16.41
CA LEU A 105 8.70 -0.47 -16.91
C LEU A 105 8.84 -0.42 -18.44
N GLY A 106 7.79 -0.04 -19.17
CA GLY A 106 7.84 0.11 -20.61
C GLY A 106 6.60 -0.45 -21.33
N LYS A 107 6.61 -0.32 -22.65
CA LYS A 107 5.66 -1.01 -23.54
C LYS A 107 6.15 -2.44 -23.75
N VAL A 108 5.23 -3.39 -23.74
CA VAL A 108 5.50 -4.79 -24.07
C VAL A 108 4.71 -5.20 -25.31
N ASP A 109 5.19 -6.23 -25.99
CA ASP A 109 4.45 -6.84 -27.09
C ASP A 109 3.29 -7.67 -26.53
N SER A 110 2.19 -7.74 -27.28
CA SER A 110 1.00 -8.51 -26.91
C SER A 110 1.12 -9.98 -27.31
#